data_AF-A0A8H3FLZ0-F1
#
_entry.id   AF-A0A8H3FLZ0-F1
#
_cell.length_a   1.000
_cell.length_b   1.000
_cell.length_c   1.000
_cell.angle_alpha   90.00
_cell.angle_beta   90.00
_cell.angle_gamma   90.00
#
_symmetry.space_group_name_H-M   'P 1'
#
loop_
_entity.id
_entity.type
_entity.pdbx_description
1 polymer ?
#
loop_
_entity_poly.entity_id
_entity_poly.type
_entity_poly.pdbx_seq_one_letter_code
_entity_poly.pdbx_strand_id
1 'polypeptide(L)'
;MAQTALHEGVNTRAQPEGANISLPSSFEIHGVTSKLLAKEPSTTPAPPLRVLDNFKGTFVGNGFNTIFRPQSKATPTIVTNNPTIGNPDNVLELNLTAETLAFADALGSVPNRGLADQGDIFLSGVPYVQTISDITNPADGKADGVATGIHFEPGLWMRVPASTKNPVQVETLNRMASIPHGTTINAQGVAPTTTTPGKPNIPAVKITPFVIGNPSQLIIFPSQTATNTNTLRLPQDLTKFINAGTITQAILDDPNTVLRNANNGKTINKTSTIHIQTNPSGSQLGGGTANIDFLVGPKITPAAPNAHAVQMEATFWIAEVSHKITVPVHALGQGPLEIAAPSPVAGAPAGFQAPSFIVDPSVAITAPKAITVTSTQIQYSQTVILNFAGLSWPHVSVATLIPKDPIKVSSTVV
;
A
#
# COMPACT_ATOMS: atom_id res chain seq x y z
N MET A 1 42.38 -18.74 27.83
CA MET A 1 43.13 -17.64 28.51
C MET A 1 43.54 -16.63 27.45
N ALA A 2 43.64 -15.35 27.85
CA ALA A 2 43.74 -14.11 27.06
C ALA A 2 42.37 -13.53 26.63
N GLN A 3 41.64 -12.85 27.53
CA GLN A 3 41.70 -11.43 27.93
C GLN A 3 41.09 -10.43 26.92
N THR A 4 39.84 -10.07 27.25
CA THR A 4 39.27 -8.72 27.36
C THR A 4 40.04 -7.53 26.77
N ALA A 5 39.38 -6.81 25.86
CA ALA A 5 39.50 -5.35 25.76
C ALA A 5 38.14 -4.77 25.36
N LEU A 6 37.46 -4.19 26.36
CA LEU A 6 36.36 -3.25 26.18
C LEU A 6 36.90 -2.00 25.50
N HIS A 7 36.25 -1.56 24.43
CA HIS A 7 36.39 -0.19 23.94
C HIS A 7 34.99 0.43 23.86
N GLU A 8 34.74 1.32 24.82
CA GLU A 8 33.64 2.27 24.80
C GLU A 8 33.86 3.24 23.64
N GLY A 9 33.17 2.99 22.53
CA GLY A 9 33.07 3.92 21.41
C GLY A 9 31.81 4.75 21.56
N VAL A 10 31.99 6.04 21.84
CA VAL A 10 30.96 7.08 21.81
C VAL A 10 30.22 7.01 20.48
N ASN A 11 28.96 6.58 20.50
CA ASN A 11 28.13 6.48 19.30
C ASN A 11 27.51 7.85 19.02
N THR A 12 28.29 8.75 18.42
CA THR A 12 27.74 9.97 17.82
C THR A 12 26.81 9.56 16.69
N ARG A 13 25.52 9.82 16.91
CA ARG A 13 24.41 9.62 15.97
C ARG A 13 24.73 10.29 14.63
N ALA A 14 25.29 9.53 13.69
CA ALA A 14 25.30 9.93 12.28
C ALA A 14 23.84 9.93 11.84
N GLN A 15 23.33 11.12 11.55
CA GLN A 15 22.10 11.27 10.77
C GLN A 15 22.29 10.45 9.49
N PRO A 16 21.30 9.66 9.04
CA PRO A 16 21.38 9.07 7.72
C PRO A 16 21.39 10.24 6.73
N GLU A 17 22.56 10.52 6.15
CA GLU A 17 22.62 11.32 4.94
C GLU A 17 21.66 10.65 3.96
N GLY A 18 20.58 11.35 3.62
CA GLY A 18 19.65 10.88 2.60
C GLY A 18 20.44 10.47 1.36
N ALA A 19 19.92 9.51 0.59
CA ALA A 19 20.51 9.17 -0.69
C ALA A 19 20.59 10.44 -1.55
N ASN A 20 21.75 11.09 -1.53
CA ASN A 20 22.02 12.34 -2.21
C ASN A 20 22.84 12.00 -3.45
N ILE A 21 22.33 12.38 -4.61
CA ILE A 21 23.18 12.46 -5.81
C ILE A 21 24.07 13.69 -5.59
N SER A 22 25.28 13.47 -5.06
CA SER A 22 26.30 14.52 -4.96
C SER A 22 27.02 14.61 -6.29
N LEU A 23 26.71 15.67 -7.05
CA LEU A 23 27.43 15.99 -8.27
C LEU A 23 28.68 16.81 -7.88
N PRO A 24 29.88 16.51 -8.44
CA PRO A 24 31.07 17.31 -8.17
C PRO A 24 30.85 18.77 -8.58
N SER A 25 31.58 19.71 -7.96
CA SER A 25 31.50 21.14 -8.29
C SER A 25 31.86 21.46 -9.75
N SER A 26 32.52 20.52 -10.43
CA SER A 26 32.87 20.57 -11.86
C SER A 26 31.86 19.82 -12.74
N PHE A 27 30.74 19.35 -12.19
CA PHE A 27 29.69 18.73 -12.99
C PHE A 27 28.97 19.81 -13.78
N GLU A 28 29.13 19.75 -15.09
CA GLU A 28 28.41 20.61 -16.02
C GLU A 28 27.41 19.77 -16.80
N ILE A 29 26.12 20.14 -16.73
CA ILE A 29 25.14 19.69 -17.72
C ILE A 29 25.34 20.58 -18.94
N HIS A 30 26.09 20.11 -19.92
CA HIS A 30 26.09 20.77 -21.22
C HIS A 30 24.72 20.54 -21.85
N GLY A 31 24.02 21.64 -22.17
CA GLY A 31 22.81 21.57 -22.98
C GLY A 31 23.16 20.89 -24.30
N VAL A 32 22.49 19.77 -24.60
CA VAL A 32 22.52 19.22 -25.95
C VAL A 32 21.98 20.31 -26.87
N THR A 33 22.67 20.57 -27.99
CA THR A 33 22.32 21.66 -28.90
C THR A 33 20.82 21.72 -29.13
N SER A 34 20.24 22.92 -29.12
CA SER A 34 18.83 23.18 -29.46
C SER A 34 18.42 22.70 -30.85
N LYS A 35 19.32 22.13 -31.65
CA LYS A 35 19.02 21.38 -32.88
C LYS A 35 18.25 20.07 -32.62
N LEU A 36 18.24 19.58 -31.38
CA LEU A 36 17.27 18.59 -30.90
C LEU A 36 16.11 19.34 -30.24
N LEU A 37 15.42 20.21 -30.98
CA LEU A 37 14.10 20.66 -30.53
C LEU A 37 13.26 19.41 -30.34
N ALA A 38 12.69 19.24 -29.13
CA ALA A 38 11.65 18.26 -28.93
C ALA A 38 10.63 18.46 -30.04
N LYS A 39 10.37 17.41 -30.83
CA LYS A 39 9.25 17.41 -31.76
C LYS A 39 8.04 17.85 -30.96
N GLU A 40 7.31 18.84 -31.46
CA GLU A 40 6.05 19.29 -30.86
C GLU A 40 5.26 18.05 -30.40
N PRO A 41 4.81 18.01 -29.13
CA PRO A 41 4.12 16.85 -28.60
C PRO A 41 2.99 16.46 -29.57
N SER A 42 2.84 15.16 -29.80
CA SER A 42 1.80 14.62 -30.66
C SER A 42 0.46 15.32 -30.40
N THR A 43 -0.19 15.80 -31.45
CA THR A 43 -1.52 16.43 -31.37
C THR A 43 -2.63 15.44 -31.05
N THR A 44 -2.33 14.14 -31.00
CA THR A 44 -3.29 13.10 -30.60
C THR A 44 -3.47 13.13 -29.09
N PRO A 45 -4.69 13.40 -28.58
CA PRO A 45 -4.95 13.40 -27.14
C PRO A 45 -4.56 12.06 -26.51
N ALA A 46 -3.99 12.11 -25.31
CA ALA A 46 -3.71 10.90 -24.56
C ALA A 46 -5.01 10.12 -24.29
N PRO A 47 -4.97 8.77 -24.33
CA PRO A 47 -6.11 7.97 -23.89
C PRO A 47 -6.50 8.32 -22.46
N PRO A 48 -7.80 8.41 -22.13
CA PRO A 48 -8.24 8.78 -20.79
C PRO A 48 -7.76 7.76 -19.75
N LEU A 49 -7.44 8.20 -18.53
CA LEU A 49 -7.05 7.34 -17.41
C LEU A 49 -8.24 6.64 -16.75
N ARG A 50 -9.42 7.25 -16.78
CA ARG A 50 -10.66 6.74 -16.20
C ARG A 50 -10.54 6.56 -14.68
N VAL A 51 -10.71 5.36 -14.15
CA VAL A 51 -10.62 5.15 -12.70
C VAL A 51 -9.26 5.56 -12.13
N LEU A 52 -8.19 5.48 -12.94
CA LEU A 52 -6.85 5.92 -12.58
C LEU A 52 -6.74 7.46 -12.47
N ASP A 53 -7.73 8.25 -12.89
CA ASP A 53 -7.76 9.71 -12.64
C ASP A 53 -7.81 10.05 -11.14
N ASN A 54 -8.14 9.07 -10.29
CA ASN A 54 -8.10 9.20 -8.83
C ASN A 54 -6.70 9.02 -8.24
N PHE A 55 -5.74 8.50 -9.02
CA PHE A 55 -4.36 8.25 -8.60
C PHE A 55 -3.52 9.47 -8.91
N LYS A 56 -3.66 10.52 -8.10
CA LYS A 56 -2.95 11.79 -8.27
C LYS A 56 -2.55 12.39 -6.92
N GLY A 57 -1.37 13.00 -6.89
CA GLY A 57 -0.82 13.58 -5.67
C GLY A 57 -0.35 12.52 -4.68
N THR A 58 -0.17 12.93 -3.41
CA THR A 58 0.32 12.04 -2.36
C THR A 58 -0.81 11.64 -1.42
N PHE A 59 -0.88 10.35 -1.12
CA PHE A 59 -1.75 9.79 -0.10
C PHE A 59 -0.92 9.30 1.09
N VAL A 60 -1.45 9.48 2.30
CA VAL A 60 -0.86 9.00 3.55
C VAL A 60 -1.91 8.28 4.37
N GLY A 61 -1.49 7.36 5.21
CA GLY A 61 -2.39 6.73 6.15
C GLY A 61 -1.74 5.62 6.95
N ASN A 62 -2.60 4.81 7.56
CA ASN A 62 -2.18 3.71 8.40
C ASN A 62 -2.80 2.40 7.94
N GLY A 63 -2.14 1.31 8.35
CA GLY A 63 -2.52 -0.02 7.95
C GLY A 63 -2.09 -1.09 8.95
N PHE A 64 -2.21 -2.32 8.50
CA PHE A 64 -1.76 -3.50 9.21
C PHE A 64 -1.13 -4.48 8.24
N ASN A 65 -0.01 -5.05 8.65
CA ASN A 65 0.76 -5.99 7.88
C ASN A 65 0.92 -7.30 8.66
N THR A 66 0.68 -8.42 7.98
CA THR A 66 0.89 -9.77 8.52
C THR A 66 1.80 -10.54 7.60
N ILE A 67 2.90 -11.09 8.13
CA ILE A 67 3.83 -11.88 7.34
C ILE A 67 4.34 -13.08 8.13
N PHE A 68 4.23 -14.27 7.55
CA PHE A 68 5.02 -15.41 8.00
C PHE A 68 6.39 -15.35 7.32
N ARG A 69 7.42 -15.07 8.12
CA ARG A 69 8.80 -15.06 7.68
C ARG A 69 9.39 -16.47 7.81
N PRO A 70 10.22 -16.92 6.86
CA PRO A 70 11.03 -18.11 7.06
C PRO A 70 11.96 -17.94 8.27
N GLN A 71 12.15 -19.00 9.03
CA GLN A 71 13.06 -19.02 10.18
C GLN A 71 14.24 -19.95 9.92
N SER A 72 15.45 -19.37 9.95
CA SER A 72 16.70 -20.12 9.81
C SER A 72 17.20 -20.59 11.17
N LYS A 73 17.76 -21.81 11.22
CA LYS A 73 18.50 -22.30 12.39
C LYS A 73 19.87 -21.61 12.56
N ALA A 74 20.43 -21.09 11.47
CA ALA A 74 21.72 -20.39 11.49
C ALA A 74 21.60 -18.94 12.00
N THR A 75 20.46 -18.30 11.71
CA THR A 75 20.14 -16.93 12.15
C THR A 75 18.71 -16.89 12.68
N PRO A 76 18.45 -17.52 13.84
CA PRO A 76 17.11 -17.57 14.40
C PRO A 76 16.67 -16.19 14.83
N THR A 77 15.38 -15.90 14.66
CA THR A 77 14.78 -14.69 15.22
C THR A 77 14.78 -14.79 16.73
N ILE A 78 15.40 -13.82 17.39
CA ILE A 78 15.44 -13.79 18.85
C ILE A 78 14.13 -13.22 19.37
N VAL A 79 13.47 -13.99 20.24
CA VAL A 79 12.25 -13.59 20.94
C VAL A 79 12.46 -13.66 22.45
N THR A 80 11.76 -12.82 23.21
CA THR A 80 11.95 -12.66 24.66
C THR A 80 11.70 -13.93 25.47
N ASN A 81 10.68 -14.70 25.11
CA ASN A 81 10.40 -16.02 25.67
C ASN A 81 10.70 -17.03 24.59
N ASN A 82 11.82 -17.76 24.67
CA ASN A 82 12.18 -18.78 23.70
C ASN A 82 11.23 -19.98 23.89
N PRO A 83 10.16 -20.09 23.08
CA PRO A 83 9.12 -21.07 23.36
C PRO A 83 9.69 -22.46 23.08
N THR A 84 9.45 -23.43 23.96
CA THR A 84 9.75 -24.86 23.74
C THR A 84 8.79 -25.46 22.70
N ILE A 85 8.75 -24.85 21.53
CA ILE A 85 7.99 -25.31 20.38
C ILE A 85 9.03 -25.86 19.42
N GLY A 86 8.91 -27.15 19.10
CA GLY A 86 9.80 -27.84 18.17
C GLY A 86 10.05 -26.99 16.93
N ASN A 87 11.30 -26.52 16.83
CA ASN A 87 11.94 -25.77 15.75
C ASN A 87 11.03 -25.42 14.55
N PRO A 88 10.18 -24.38 14.65
CA PRO A 88 9.31 -24.04 13.54
C PRO A 88 10.13 -23.29 12.48
N ASP A 89 9.91 -23.63 11.21
CA ASP A 89 10.57 -23.00 10.07
C ASP A 89 9.99 -21.60 9.75
N ASN A 90 9.26 -20.98 10.68
CA ASN A 90 8.63 -19.67 10.50
C ASN A 90 8.52 -18.82 11.78
N VAL A 91 8.35 -17.51 11.57
CA VAL A 91 7.91 -16.52 12.57
C VAL A 91 6.78 -15.69 12.00
N LEU A 92 5.70 -15.48 12.76
CA LEU A 92 4.66 -14.52 12.37
C LEU A 92 5.05 -13.11 12.82
N GLU A 93 5.16 -12.17 11.90
CA GLU A 93 5.38 -10.78 12.22
C GLU A 93 4.13 -9.96 11.88
N LEU A 94 3.74 -9.13 12.85
CA LEU A 94 2.57 -8.25 12.81
C LEU A 94 3.07 -6.82 12.97
N ASN A 95 2.83 -5.98 11.96
CA ASN A 95 3.22 -4.58 12.01
C ASN A 95 1.98 -3.69 11.90
N LEU A 96 1.81 -2.75 12.83
CA LEU A 96 1.01 -1.55 12.61
C LEU A 96 1.83 -0.64 11.70
N THR A 97 1.24 -0.15 10.61
CA THR A 97 2.01 0.55 9.57
C THR A 97 1.60 2.01 9.40
N ALA A 98 2.58 2.85 9.05
CA ALA A 98 2.38 4.12 8.38
C ALA A 98 2.81 3.99 6.92
N GLU A 99 2.05 4.60 6.02
CA GLU A 99 2.27 4.51 4.59
C GLU A 99 2.23 5.87 3.92
N THR A 100 3.08 6.05 2.91
CA THR A 100 2.93 7.09 1.89
C THR A 100 2.85 6.44 0.51
N LEU A 101 1.83 6.79 -0.26
CA LEU A 101 1.62 6.38 -1.65
C LEU A 101 1.55 7.65 -2.51
N ALA A 102 2.62 7.93 -3.25
CA ALA A 102 2.75 9.12 -4.08
C ALA A 102 2.60 8.77 -5.55
N PHE A 103 1.70 9.44 -6.24
CA PHE A 103 1.48 9.32 -7.68
C PHE A 103 2.14 10.48 -8.42
N ALA A 104 2.91 10.17 -9.46
CA ALA A 104 3.49 11.16 -10.36
C ALA A 104 2.48 11.59 -11.44
N ASP A 105 2.88 12.52 -12.31
CA ASP A 105 2.09 12.90 -13.47
C ASP A 105 1.84 11.71 -14.40
N ALA A 106 0.68 11.73 -15.05
CA ALA A 106 0.31 10.71 -16.02
C ALA A 106 1.31 10.66 -17.18
N LEU A 107 1.63 9.45 -17.66
CA LEU A 107 2.58 9.23 -18.76
C LEU A 107 2.11 9.75 -20.13
N GLY A 108 0.86 10.21 -20.25
CA GLY A 108 0.24 10.59 -21.53
C GLY A 108 -0.06 9.37 -22.41
N SER A 109 0.23 9.49 -23.70
CA SER A 109 -0.04 8.42 -24.70
C SER A 109 1.16 7.49 -24.83
N VAL A 110 1.00 6.24 -24.38
CA VAL A 110 2.06 5.22 -24.40
C VAL A 110 1.79 4.22 -25.53
N PRO A 111 2.56 4.24 -26.63
CA PRO A 111 2.29 3.39 -27.79
C PRO A 111 2.73 1.93 -27.58
N ASN A 112 1.85 0.98 -27.90
CA ASN A 112 2.16 -0.43 -28.05
C ASN A 112 1.85 -0.89 -29.48
N ARG A 113 2.77 -1.66 -30.07
CA ARG A 113 2.66 -2.07 -31.48
C ARG A 113 1.76 -3.27 -31.66
N GLY A 114 0.85 -3.14 -32.61
CA GLY A 114 0.07 -4.26 -33.12
C GLY A 114 0.87 -5.11 -34.10
N LEU A 115 0.36 -6.31 -34.40
CA LEU A 115 0.93 -7.21 -35.40
C LEU A 115 -0.18 -7.79 -36.28
N ALA A 116 0.11 -7.97 -37.57
CA ALA A 116 -0.85 -8.43 -38.57
C ALA A 116 -2.12 -7.54 -38.58
N ASP A 117 -3.29 -8.11 -38.35
CA ASP A 117 -4.57 -7.38 -38.41
C ASP A 117 -4.86 -6.56 -37.13
N GLN A 118 -4.02 -6.69 -36.09
CA GLN A 118 -4.11 -5.87 -34.89
C GLN A 118 -3.39 -4.54 -35.16
N GLY A 119 -4.12 -3.43 -35.10
CA GLY A 119 -3.51 -2.09 -35.11
C GLY A 119 -2.82 -1.77 -33.79
N ASP A 120 -1.98 -0.72 -33.82
CA ASP A 120 -1.39 -0.14 -32.62
C ASP A 120 -2.45 0.26 -31.60
N ILE A 121 -2.13 0.06 -30.32
CA ILE A 121 -2.93 0.53 -29.21
C ILE A 121 -2.14 1.56 -28.41
N PHE A 122 -2.85 2.46 -27.76
CA PHE A 122 -2.26 3.50 -26.93
C PHE A 122 -2.76 3.30 -25.51
N LEU A 123 -1.81 3.09 -24.61
CA LEU A 123 -2.04 2.94 -23.19
C LEU A 123 -1.94 4.31 -22.54
N SER A 124 -2.46 4.40 -21.32
CA SER A 124 -2.26 5.54 -20.43
C SER A 124 -1.98 5.02 -19.03
N GLY A 125 -1.29 5.79 -18.19
CA GLY A 125 -0.90 5.28 -16.89
C GLY A 125 -0.30 6.33 -15.97
N VAL A 126 -0.13 5.94 -14.71
CA VAL A 126 0.34 6.77 -13.62
C VAL A 126 1.45 6.04 -12.86
N PRO A 127 2.69 6.57 -12.86
CA PRO A 127 3.76 6.06 -12.01
C PRO A 127 3.46 6.33 -10.54
N TYR A 128 3.92 5.46 -9.64
CA TYR A 128 3.81 5.70 -8.20
C TYR A 128 5.06 5.23 -7.45
N VAL A 129 5.21 5.77 -6.23
CA VAL A 129 6.13 5.29 -5.21
C VAL A 129 5.35 5.04 -3.94
N GLN A 130 5.48 3.83 -3.39
CA GLN A 130 4.93 3.45 -2.10
C GLN A 130 6.06 3.29 -1.09
N THR A 131 5.87 3.79 0.13
CA THR A 131 6.77 3.59 1.26
C THR A 131 5.97 3.19 2.48
N ILE A 132 6.45 2.19 3.21
CA ILE A 132 5.78 1.68 4.41
C ILE A 132 6.79 1.60 5.54
N SER A 133 6.41 2.13 6.69
CA SER A 133 7.16 2.00 7.94
C SER A 133 6.36 1.22 8.97
N ASP A 134 7.03 0.36 9.72
CA ASP A 134 6.52 -0.18 10.98
C ASP A 134 6.52 0.93 12.04
N ILE A 135 5.37 1.13 12.68
CA ILE A 135 5.14 2.07 13.78
C ILE A 135 4.55 1.34 15.00
N THR A 136 4.75 0.02 15.10
CA THR A 136 4.29 -0.80 16.22
C THR A 136 4.98 -0.37 17.51
N ASN A 137 4.19 0.03 18.51
CA ASN A 137 4.70 0.37 19.84
C ASN A 137 4.42 -0.76 20.84
N PRO A 138 5.41 -1.63 21.15
CA PRO A 138 5.22 -2.69 22.14
C PRO A 138 5.09 -2.16 23.58
N ALA A 139 5.42 -0.89 23.85
CA ALA A 139 5.35 -0.33 25.19
C ALA A 139 3.91 -0.11 25.66
N ASP A 140 2.99 0.24 24.76
CA ASP A 140 1.58 0.51 25.09
C ASP A 140 0.56 -0.08 24.10
N GLY A 141 1.04 -0.76 23.05
CA GLY A 141 0.20 -1.41 22.05
C GLY A 141 -0.33 -0.47 20.97
N LYS A 142 0.15 0.77 20.86
CA LYS A 142 -0.34 1.74 19.88
C LYS A 142 0.47 1.73 18.57
N ALA A 143 -0.04 2.49 17.60
CA ALA A 143 0.57 2.74 16.30
C ALA A 143 1.37 4.07 16.31
N ASP A 144 2.23 4.25 17.31
CA ASP A 144 3.04 5.48 17.52
C ASP A 144 4.50 5.16 17.86
N GLY A 145 4.96 3.95 17.51
CA GLY A 145 6.34 3.52 17.65
C GLY A 145 7.28 4.30 16.74
N VAL A 146 8.58 4.21 17.01
CA VAL A 146 9.61 4.82 16.17
C VAL A 146 9.57 4.19 14.79
N ALA A 147 9.22 5.01 13.78
CA ALA A 147 9.06 4.56 12.41
C ALA A 147 10.32 3.86 11.88
N THR A 148 10.18 2.61 11.44
CA THR A 148 11.24 1.82 10.82
C THR A 148 10.80 1.42 9.42
N GLY A 149 11.53 1.82 8.38
CA GLY A 149 11.18 1.48 7.00
C GLY A 149 11.22 -0.03 6.76
N ILE A 150 10.11 -0.60 6.29
CA ILE A 150 9.96 -2.04 6.00
C ILE A 150 9.66 -2.33 4.53
N HIS A 151 9.22 -1.32 3.77
CA HIS A 151 8.90 -1.47 2.35
C HIS A 151 9.15 -0.18 1.58
N PHE A 152 9.64 -0.33 0.36
CA PHE A 152 9.75 0.71 -0.66
C PHE A 152 9.36 0.07 -1.99
N GLU A 153 8.51 0.70 -2.79
CA GLU A 153 8.07 0.11 -4.04
C GLU A 153 7.82 1.20 -5.09
N PRO A 154 8.68 1.33 -6.11
CA PRO A 154 8.34 2.04 -7.32
C PRO A 154 7.50 1.14 -8.23
N GLY A 155 6.47 1.72 -8.82
CA GLY A 155 5.61 0.99 -9.71
C GLY A 155 4.87 1.88 -10.69
N LEU A 156 4.02 1.22 -11.48
CA LEU A 156 3.28 1.83 -12.56
C LEU A 156 1.90 1.20 -12.64
N TRP A 157 0.87 2.06 -12.61
CA TRP A 157 -0.48 1.68 -13.01
C TRP A 157 -0.68 2.00 -14.48
N MET A 158 -1.13 1.03 -15.27
CA MET A 158 -1.44 1.20 -16.69
C MET A 158 -2.87 0.81 -16.97
N ARG A 159 -3.54 1.59 -17.81
CA ARG A 159 -4.77 1.23 -18.50
C ARG A 159 -4.43 0.72 -19.89
N VAL A 160 -4.93 -0.47 -20.21
CA VAL A 160 -4.91 -1.03 -21.56
C VAL A 160 -6.31 -0.90 -22.15
N PRO A 161 -6.50 -0.21 -23.29
CA PRO A 161 -7.80 -0.10 -23.91
C PRO A 161 -8.30 -1.49 -24.36
N ALA A 162 -9.62 -1.63 -24.49
CA ALA A 162 -10.21 -2.83 -25.06
C ALA A 162 -9.66 -3.10 -26.47
N SER A 163 -9.51 -4.39 -26.80
CA SER A 163 -9.11 -4.85 -28.13
C SER A 163 -10.16 -5.81 -28.69
N THR A 164 -10.42 -5.70 -29.99
CA THR A 164 -11.42 -6.51 -30.71
C THR A 164 -10.79 -7.52 -31.66
N LYS A 165 -9.46 -7.65 -31.68
CA LYS A 165 -8.74 -8.52 -32.62
C LYS A 165 -7.91 -9.58 -31.90
N ASN A 166 -6.73 -9.24 -31.39
CA ASN A 166 -5.86 -10.21 -30.72
C ASN A 166 -5.06 -9.56 -29.57
N PRO A 167 -5.34 -9.90 -28.30
CA PRO A 167 -6.49 -10.67 -27.83
C PRO A 167 -7.81 -9.90 -28.01
N VAL A 168 -8.94 -10.60 -28.09
CA VAL A 168 -10.27 -9.98 -27.89
C VAL A 168 -10.48 -9.82 -26.39
N GLN A 169 -10.33 -8.60 -25.89
CA GLN A 169 -10.31 -8.33 -24.46
C GLN A 169 -10.99 -7.00 -24.15
N VAL A 170 -11.70 -6.94 -23.03
CA VAL A 170 -12.25 -5.68 -22.52
C VAL A 170 -11.11 -4.77 -22.03
N GLU A 171 -11.44 -3.56 -21.58
CA GLU A 171 -10.44 -2.70 -20.97
C GLU A 171 -9.88 -3.33 -19.69
N THR A 172 -8.56 -3.26 -19.51
CA THR A 172 -7.87 -3.82 -18.36
C THR A 172 -7.00 -2.78 -17.67
N LEU A 173 -6.68 -3.05 -16.42
CA LEU A 173 -5.70 -2.33 -15.63
C LEU A 173 -4.57 -3.28 -15.27
N ASN A 174 -3.34 -2.76 -15.29
CA ASN A 174 -2.14 -3.45 -14.85
C ASN A 174 -1.45 -2.63 -13.77
N ARG A 175 -1.05 -3.28 -12.67
CA ARG A 175 -0.08 -2.76 -11.71
C ARG A 175 1.22 -3.53 -11.87
N MET A 176 2.28 -2.81 -12.22
CA MET A 176 3.63 -3.35 -12.27
C MET A 176 4.45 -2.72 -11.16
N ALA A 177 5.29 -3.48 -10.50
CA ALA A 177 6.10 -2.97 -9.40
C ALA A 177 7.39 -3.78 -9.21
N SER A 178 8.41 -3.13 -8.64
CA SER A 178 9.64 -3.78 -8.18
C SER A 178 9.75 -3.65 -6.67
N ILE A 179 9.96 -4.77 -5.99
CA ILE A 179 9.94 -4.86 -4.53
C ILE A 179 11.37 -5.19 -4.05
N PRO A 180 11.96 -4.43 -3.12
CA PRO A 180 13.35 -4.52 -2.68
C PRO A 180 13.67 -5.84 -1.97
N HIS A 181 12.65 -6.62 -1.62
CA HIS A 181 12.76 -7.98 -1.13
C HIS A 181 13.14 -9.00 -2.23
N GLY A 182 13.30 -8.55 -3.49
CA GLY A 182 13.79 -9.38 -4.59
C GLY A 182 12.68 -9.92 -5.50
N THR A 183 11.53 -9.27 -5.57
CA THR A 183 10.40 -9.69 -6.40
C THR A 183 9.94 -8.54 -7.29
N THR A 184 9.56 -8.83 -8.53
CA THR A 184 8.80 -7.91 -9.38
C THR A 184 7.47 -8.54 -9.75
N ILE A 185 6.47 -7.69 -10.00
CA ILE A 185 5.09 -8.14 -10.29
C ILE A 185 4.56 -7.49 -11.56
N ASN A 186 3.66 -8.23 -12.22
CA ASN A 186 2.70 -7.70 -13.18
C ASN A 186 1.33 -8.27 -12.81
N ALA A 187 0.50 -7.47 -12.15
CA ALA A 187 -0.84 -7.84 -11.73
C ALA A 187 -1.88 -7.17 -12.61
N GLN A 188 -2.83 -7.94 -13.14
CA GLN A 188 -3.81 -7.46 -14.11
C GLN A 188 -5.24 -7.72 -13.65
N GLY A 189 -6.18 -6.91 -14.16
CA GLY A 189 -7.59 -7.03 -13.86
C GLY A 189 -8.45 -6.29 -14.87
N VAL A 190 -9.73 -6.60 -14.92
CA VAL A 190 -10.68 -5.85 -15.75
C VAL A 190 -10.89 -4.46 -15.14
N ALA A 191 -10.88 -3.43 -15.99
CA ALA A 191 -11.14 -2.07 -15.52
C ALA A 191 -12.59 -1.93 -15.07
N PRO A 192 -12.87 -1.30 -13.90
CA PRO A 192 -14.23 -1.05 -13.48
C PRO A 192 -14.93 -0.10 -14.44
N THR A 193 -16.14 -0.46 -14.84
CA THR A 193 -16.97 0.36 -15.74
C THR A 193 -17.96 1.26 -15.00
N THR A 194 -18.16 1.01 -13.70
CA THR A 194 -19.12 1.74 -12.86
C THR A 194 -18.59 1.94 -11.45
N THR A 195 -19.22 2.87 -10.73
CA THR A 195 -19.04 3.06 -9.29
C THR A 195 -20.26 2.54 -8.56
N THR A 196 -20.06 1.88 -7.42
CA THR A 196 -21.15 1.42 -6.55
C THR A 196 -21.50 2.53 -5.54
N PRO A 197 -22.79 2.86 -5.31
CA PRO A 197 -23.18 3.78 -4.25
C PRO A 197 -22.79 3.25 -2.87
N GLY A 198 -22.35 4.16 -1.99
CA GLY A 198 -22.07 3.84 -0.60
C GLY A 198 -20.72 3.20 -0.33
N LYS A 199 -20.61 2.68 0.91
CA LYS A 199 -19.43 1.96 1.42
C LYS A 199 -19.14 0.69 0.61
N PRO A 200 -17.87 0.31 0.41
CA PRO A 200 -17.53 -0.95 -0.24
C PRO A 200 -17.94 -2.16 0.60
N ASN A 201 -18.27 -3.26 -0.07
CA ASN A 201 -18.25 -4.58 0.54
C ASN A 201 -16.80 -5.09 0.58
N ILE A 202 -16.21 -5.21 1.77
CA ILE A 202 -14.83 -5.67 1.96
C ILE A 202 -14.89 -7.10 2.52
N PRO A 203 -14.59 -8.12 1.71
CA PRO A 203 -14.66 -9.51 2.14
C PRO A 203 -13.60 -9.83 3.20
N ALA A 204 -13.83 -10.89 3.95
CA ALA A 204 -12.83 -11.42 4.88
C ALA A 204 -11.62 -11.97 4.12
N VAL A 205 -10.43 -11.81 4.70
CA VAL A 205 -9.18 -12.38 4.18
C VAL A 205 -8.49 -13.15 5.30
N LYS A 206 -7.98 -14.36 5.01
CA LYS A 206 -7.34 -15.21 6.03
C LYS A 206 -5.83 -15.20 5.86
N ILE A 207 -5.11 -15.29 6.97
CA ILE A 207 -3.65 -15.43 6.99
C ILE A 207 -3.18 -16.89 7.14
N THR A 208 -4.11 -17.83 7.31
CA THR A 208 -3.77 -19.22 7.64
C THR A 208 -3.05 -19.91 6.48
N PRO A 209 -1.83 -20.43 6.69
CA PRO A 209 -1.09 -21.17 5.68
C PRO A 209 -1.80 -22.45 5.23
N PHE A 210 -1.43 -22.95 4.06
CA PHE A 210 -2.00 -24.16 3.49
C PHE A 210 -0.95 -24.98 2.73
N VAL A 211 -1.23 -26.26 2.49
CA VAL A 211 -0.33 -27.13 1.72
C VAL A 211 -0.24 -26.66 0.28
N ILE A 212 0.97 -26.53 -0.27
CA ILE A 212 1.20 -26.07 -1.65
C ILE A 212 0.35 -26.91 -2.62
N GLY A 213 -0.43 -26.22 -3.47
CA GLY A 213 -1.33 -26.86 -4.43
C GLY A 213 -2.66 -27.37 -3.85
N ASN A 214 -2.88 -27.25 -2.54
CA ASN A 214 -4.14 -27.61 -1.87
C ASN A 214 -4.61 -26.52 -0.90
N PRO A 215 -5.21 -25.41 -1.40
CA PRO A 215 -5.72 -24.30 -0.58
C PRO A 215 -6.74 -24.68 0.49
N SER A 216 -7.41 -25.82 0.33
CA SER A 216 -8.39 -26.32 1.31
C SER A 216 -7.74 -26.98 2.53
N GLN A 217 -6.47 -27.40 2.43
CA GLN A 217 -5.75 -28.06 3.52
C GLN A 217 -4.95 -27.03 4.33
N LEU A 218 -5.64 -26.37 5.26
CA LEU A 218 -5.10 -25.33 6.13
C LEU A 218 -4.20 -25.92 7.24
N ILE A 219 -3.15 -25.18 7.59
CA ILE A 219 -2.26 -25.47 8.72
C ILE A 219 -2.30 -24.30 9.70
N ILE A 220 -2.82 -24.55 10.90
CA ILE A 220 -2.93 -23.54 11.95
C ILE A 220 -1.69 -23.59 12.84
N PHE A 221 -1.12 -22.42 13.13
CA PHE A 221 0.05 -22.27 14.00
C PHE A 221 -0.36 -21.58 15.31
N PRO A 222 0.27 -21.93 16.45
CA PRO A 222 -0.01 -21.28 17.74
C PRO A 222 0.17 -19.75 17.71
N SER A 223 1.07 -19.23 16.85
CA SER A 223 1.27 -17.79 16.64
C SER A 223 0.03 -17.06 16.12
N GLN A 224 -0.96 -17.76 15.58
CA GLN A 224 -2.24 -17.16 15.14
C GLN A 224 -3.24 -16.98 16.31
N THR A 225 -2.94 -17.47 17.51
CA THR A 225 -3.75 -17.22 18.71
C THR A 225 -3.24 -15.99 19.44
N ALA A 226 -4.00 -14.89 19.42
CA ALA A 226 -3.58 -13.59 19.93
C ALA A 226 -3.25 -13.60 21.43
N THR A 227 -4.02 -14.34 22.23
CA THR A 227 -3.81 -14.48 23.68
C THR A 227 -2.64 -15.39 24.06
N ASN A 228 -2.08 -16.15 23.10
CA ASN A 228 -0.94 -17.01 23.37
C ASN A 228 0.36 -16.19 23.31
N THR A 229 0.97 -15.95 24.47
CA THR A 229 2.20 -15.16 24.62
C THR A 229 3.47 -15.98 24.39
N ASN A 230 3.37 -17.32 24.32
CA ASN A 230 4.50 -18.22 24.17
C ASN A 230 4.59 -18.76 22.75
N THR A 231 4.79 -17.87 21.78
CA THR A 231 4.80 -18.21 20.34
C THR A 231 5.95 -17.50 19.63
N LEU A 232 6.36 -18.02 18.45
CA LEU A 232 7.23 -17.28 17.54
C LEU A 232 6.41 -16.27 16.74
N ARG A 233 6.09 -15.18 17.43
CA ARG A 233 5.40 -14.02 16.88
C ARG A 233 6.09 -12.74 17.32
N LEU A 234 6.12 -11.74 16.44
CA LEU A 234 6.54 -10.39 16.75
C LEU A 234 5.34 -9.44 16.55
N PRO A 235 4.86 -8.73 17.60
CA PRO A 235 5.21 -8.89 19.01
C PRO A 235 4.66 -10.21 19.63
N GLN A 236 5.36 -10.72 20.65
CA GLN A 236 4.95 -11.96 21.34
C GLN A 236 3.70 -11.77 22.20
N ASP A 237 3.73 -10.80 23.12
CA ASP A 237 2.61 -10.49 24.01
C ASP A 237 1.71 -9.41 23.39
N LEU A 238 0.50 -9.81 23.00
CA LEU A 238 -0.48 -8.90 22.42
C LEU A 238 -1.41 -8.26 23.45
N THR A 239 -1.23 -8.49 24.75
CA THR A 239 -2.16 -8.00 25.80
C THR A 239 -2.42 -6.50 25.68
N LYS A 240 -1.37 -5.70 25.52
CA LYS A 240 -1.50 -4.24 25.36
C LYS A 240 -2.18 -3.84 24.07
N PHE A 241 -1.90 -4.54 22.98
CA PHE A 241 -2.51 -4.30 21.66
C PHE A 241 -3.99 -4.66 21.64
N ILE A 242 -4.36 -5.76 22.31
CA ILE A 242 -5.75 -6.18 22.49
C ILE A 242 -6.51 -5.11 23.28
N ASN A 243 -5.94 -4.63 24.38
CA ASN A 243 -6.53 -3.56 25.19
C ASN A 243 -6.66 -2.24 24.42
N ALA A 244 -5.68 -1.92 23.55
CA ALA A 244 -5.71 -0.76 22.68
C ALA A 244 -6.63 -0.94 21.43
N GLY A 245 -7.09 -2.16 21.16
CA GLY A 245 -7.88 -2.51 19.97
C GLY A 245 -7.11 -2.48 18.65
N THR A 246 -5.78 -2.37 18.68
CA THR A 246 -4.91 -2.22 17.49
C THR A 246 -4.56 -3.55 16.85
N ILE A 247 -4.36 -4.60 17.66
CA ILE A 247 -4.15 -5.98 17.21
C ILE A 247 -5.00 -6.90 18.11
N THR A 248 -6.05 -7.47 17.54
CA THR A 248 -7.02 -8.33 18.25
C THR A 248 -7.14 -9.68 17.53
N GLN A 249 -7.73 -10.70 18.18
CA GLN A 249 -7.99 -11.98 17.50
C GLN A 249 -8.81 -11.80 16.22
N ALA A 250 -9.81 -10.92 16.22
CA ALA A 250 -10.62 -10.64 15.03
C ALA A 250 -9.82 -10.02 13.88
N ILE A 251 -8.77 -9.24 14.19
CA ILE A 251 -7.85 -8.68 13.19
C ILE A 251 -6.85 -9.74 12.71
N LEU A 252 -6.39 -10.65 13.56
CA LEU A 252 -5.54 -11.77 13.15
C LEU A 252 -6.29 -12.76 12.24
N ASP A 253 -7.52 -13.12 12.62
CA ASP A 253 -8.37 -14.02 11.84
C ASP A 253 -8.76 -13.40 10.50
N ASP A 254 -8.94 -12.07 10.48
CA ASP A 254 -9.31 -11.29 9.31
C ASP A 254 -8.73 -9.87 9.33
N PRO A 255 -7.54 -9.65 8.71
CA PRO A 255 -6.92 -8.34 8.61
C PRO A 255 -7.81 -7.27 7.96
N ASN A 256 -8.76 -7.64 7.09
CA ASN A 256 -9.69 -6.69 6.49
C ASN A 256 -10.65 -6.05 7.51
N THR A 257 -10.69 -6.55 8.75
CA THR A 257 -11.35 -5.88 9.87
C THR A 257 -10.82 -4.47 10.07
N VAL A 258 -9.53 -4.22 9.86
CA VAL A 258 -8.93 -2.88 9.96
C VAL A 258 -9.57 -1.91 8.98
N LEU A 259 -9.78 -2.33 7.72
CA LEU A 259 -10.40 -1.51 6.69
C LEU A 259 -11.88 -1.23 6.99
N ARG A 260 -12.61 -2.24 7.46
CA ARG A 260 -14.02 -2.07 7.84
C ARG A 260 -14.18 -1.13 9.03
N ASN A 261 -13.32 -1.27 10.04
CA ASN A 261 -13.30 -0.37 11.19
C ASN A 261 -13.00 1.07 10.77
N ALA A 262 -12.07 1.26 9.84
CA ALA A 262 -11.74 2.58 9.31
C ALA A 262 -12.90 3.27 8.55
N ASN A 263 -13.95 2.53 8.16
CA ASN A 263 -15.14 3.07 7.51
C ASN A 263 -16.25 3.44 8.51
N ASN A 264 -16.13 3.07 9.79
CA ASN A 264 -17.12 3.42 10.81
C ASN A 264 -17.23 4.95 10.97
N GLY A 265 -18.46 5.46 11.03
CA GLY A 265 -18.74 6.90 11.19
C GLY A 265 -18.53 7.76 9.94
N LYS A 266 -18.03 7.19 8.82
CA LYS A 266 -17.83 7.93 7.57
C LYS A 266 -19.06 7.90 6.68
N THR A 267 -19.33 9.02 6.01
CA THR A 267 -20.32 9.10 4.93
C THR A 267 -19.62 8.83 3.60
N ILE A 268 -19.65 7.58 3.16
CA ILE A 268 -19.08 7.17 1.85
C ILE A 268 -20.18 7.30 0.79
N ASN A 269 -19.99 8.16 -0.21
CA ASN A 269 -21.00 8.47 -1.23
C ASN A 269 -21.04 7.39 -2.32
N LYS A 270 -19.86 6.99 -2.82
CA LYS A 270 -19.68 6.01 -3.88
C LYS A 270 -18.27 5.43 -3.83
N THR A 271 -18.10 4.24 -4.40
CA THR A 271 -16.84 3.52 -4.44
C THR A 271 -16.59 2.90 -5.82
N SER A 272 -15.39 3.10 -6.36
CA SER A 272 -14.87 2.32 -7.49
C SER A 272 -14.00 1.18 -6.96
N THR A 273 -14.14 -0.01 -7.51
CA THR A 273 -13.36 -1.19 -7.08
C THR A 273 -12.45 -1.65 -8.20
N ILE A 274 -11.15 -1.72 -7.95
CA ILE A 274 -10.17 -2.33 -8.84
C ILE A 274 -9.71 -3.63 -8.19
N HIS A 275 -9.83 -4.75 -8.90
CA HIS A 275 -9.26 -6.02 -8.47
C HIS A 275 -8.22 -6.48 -9.50
N ILE A 276 -7.02 -6.79 -9.05
CA ILE A 276 -5.89 -7.19 -9.89
C ILE A 276 -5.19 -8.40 -9.29
N GLN A 277 -4.59 -9.22 -10.15
CA GLN A 277 -3.87 -10.42 -9.73
C GLN A 277 -2.76 -10.79 -10.72
N THR A 278 -1.71 -11.45 -10.24
CA THR A 278 -0.58 -11.89 -11.07
C THR A 278 -0.82 -13.22 -11.77
N ASN A 279 -1.85 -13.98 -11.37
CA ASN A 279 -2.17 -15.29 -11.95
C ASN A 279 -3.70 -15.48 -12.12
N PRO A 280 -4.34 -14.73 -13.03
CA PRO A 280 -5.79 -14.81 -13.24
C PRO A 280 -6.21 -16.14 -13.85
N SER A 281 -6.92 -16.98 -13.08
CA SER A 281 -7.45 -18.25 -13.56
C SER A 281 -8.51 -18.06 -14.65
N GLY A 282 -8.40 -18.78 -15.76
CA GLY A 282 -9.43 -18.83 -16.81
C GLY A 282 -9.60 -17.53 -17.61
N SER A 283 -8.66 -16.58 -17.50
CA SER A 283 -8.70 -15.31 -18.21
C SER A 283 -7.64 -15.26 -19.32
N GLN A 284 -7.90 -14.48 -20.38
CA GLN A 284 -6.86 -14.07 -21.36
C GLN A 284 -5.91 -13.01 -20.80
N LEU A 285 -6.12 -12.56 -19.56
CA LEU A 285 -5.22 -11.63 -18.89
C LEU A 285 -3.83 -12.26 -18.73
N GLY A 286 -2.80 -11.45 -18.96
CA GLY A 286 -1.44 -11.82 -18.60
C GLY A 286 -1.19 -11.65 -17.10
N GLY A 287 0.07 -11.74 -16.71
CA GLY A 287 0.52 -11.45 -15.36
C GLY A 287 1.73 -12.29 -14.97
N GLY A 288 2.25 -12.03 -13.78
CA GLY A 288 3.24 -12.91 -13.17
C GLY A 288 3.97 -12.28 -11.99
N THR A 289 4.74 -13.13 -11.32
CA THR A 289 5.79 -12.73 -10.38
C THR A 289 7.14 -13.17 -10.95
N ALA A 290 8.18 -12.38 -10.73
CA ALA A 290 9.55 -12.78 -10.97
C ALA A 290 10.36 -12.55 -9.70
N ASN A 291 11.16 -13.54 -9.32
CA ASN A 291 11.89 -13.56 -8.05
C ASN A 291 13.38 -13.70 -8.31
N ILE A 292 14.21 -13.12 -7.42
CA ILE A 292 15.65 -13.41 -7.39
C ILE A 292 15.91 -14.86 -6.98
N ASP A 293 17.10 -15.34 -7.30
CA ASP A 293 17.57 -16.71 -7.04
C ASP A 293 17.50 -17.10 -5.56
N PHE A 294 17.83 -16.18 -4.64
CA PHE A 294 17.76 -16.41 -3.20
C PHE A 294 16.35 -16.83 -2.76
N LEU A 295 15.30 -16.21 -3.30
CA LEU A 295 13.91 -16.53 -2.95
C LEU A 295 13.47 -17.88 -3.51
N VAL A 296 13.83 -18.16 -4.77
CA VAL A 296 13.44 -19.37 -5.50
C VAL A 296 14.15 -20.61 -4.96
N GLY A 297 15.41 -20.47 -4.52
CA GLY A 297 16.25 -21.60 -4.12
C GLY A 297 16.78 -22.41 -5.32
N PRO A 298 17.47 -23.53 -5.05
CA PRO A 298 18.13 -24.32 -6.08
C PRO A 298 17.14 -25.02 -7.03
N LYS A 299 17.40 -24.96 -8.35
CA LYS A 299 16.53 -25.56 -9.39
C LYS A 299 16.59 -27.09 -9.49
N ILE A 300 17.62 -27.71 -8.90
CA ILE A 300 17.95 -29.15 -9.03
C ILE A 300 17.27 -30.02 -7.98
N THR A 301 16.72 -29.43 -6.92
CA THR A 301 15.95 -30.14 -5.89
C THR A 301 14.53 -29.59 -5.97
N PRO A 302 13.49 -30.43 -6.13
CA PRO A 302 12.14 -29.94 -5.99
C PRO A 302 11.99 -29.29 -4.59
N ALA A 303 11.56 -28.03 -4.55
CA ALA A 303 10.80 -27.47 -3.42
C ALA A 303 11.53 -27.11 -2.10
N ALA A 304 12.67 -26.42 -2.15
CA ALA A 304 13.20 -25.70 -0.96
C ALA A 304 13.44 -24.20 -1.20
N PRO A 305 12.41 -23.42 -1.61
CA PRO A 305 12.53 -21.98 -1.68
C PRO A 305 12.73 -21.36 -0.29
N ASN A 306 13.47 -20.25 -0.21
CA ASN A 306 13.55 -19.47 1.02
C ASN A 306 12.25 -18.72 1.27
N ALA A 307 11.68 -18.05 0.24
CA ALA A 307 10.40 -17.35 0.32
C ALA A 307 9.89 -17.00 -1.09
N HIS A 308 9.56 -18.00 -1.90
CA HIS A 308 9.22 -17.79 -3.30
C HIS A 308 7.82 -17.16 -3.44
N ALA A 309 7.74 -15.91 -3.91
CA ALA A 309 6.45 -15.27 -4.17
C ALA A 309 5.82 -15.81 -5.45
N VAL A 310 4.76 -16.62 -5.31
CA VAL A 310 4.12 -17.33 -6.43
C VAL A 310 2.87 -16.63 -6.95
N GLN A 311 2.25 -15.78 -6.14
CA GLN A 311 1.03 -15.07 -6.52
C GLN A 311 0.90 -13.80 -5.68
N MET A 312 0.38 -12.75 -6.30
CA MET A 312 -0.17 -11.60 -5.60
C MET A 312 -1.56 -11.29 -6.16
N GLU A 313 -2.48 -10.95 -5.28
CA GLU A 313 -3.73 -10.27 -5.61
C GLU A 313 -3.92 -9.03 -4.75
N ALA A 314 -4.59 -8.02 -5.30
CA ALA A 314 -4.96 -6.83 -4.56
C ALA A 314 -6.33 -6.32 -5.00
N THR A 315 -7.09 -5.83 -4.03
CA THR A 315 -8.32 -5.08 -4.28
C THR A 315 -8.15 -3.67 -3.72
N PHE A 316 -8.38 -2.67 -4.58
CA PHE A 316 -8.42 -1.26 -4.23
C PHE A 316 -9.85 -0.76 -4.25
N TRP A 317 -10.26 -0.07 -3.20
CA TRP A 317 -11.53 0.63 -3.08
C TRP A 317 -11.26 2.13 -3.04
N ILE A 318 -11.68 2.82 -4.09
CA ILE A 318 -11.49 4.25 -4.27
C ILE A 318 -12.83 4.91 -3.96
N ALA A 319 -12.94 5.47 -2.76
CA ALA A 319 -14.18 5.99 -2.21
C ALA A 319 -14.20 7.53 -2.24
N GLU A 320 -15.35 8.10 -2.55
CA GLU A 320 -15.64 9.52 -2.29
C GLU A 320 -16.28 9.64 -0.92
N VAL A 321 -15.65 10.38 -0.01
CA VAL A 321 -16.08 10.54 1.40
C VAL A 321 -16.52 11.97 1.64
N SER A 322 -17.71 12.15 2.19
CA SER A 322 -18.25 13.46 2.60
C SER A 322 -17.84 13.81 4.03
N HIS A 323 -17.44 15.06 4.23
CA HIS A 323 -17.06 15.63 5.53
C HIS A 323 -17.85 16.90 5.79
N LYS A 324 -18.30 17.08 7.03
CA LYS A 324 -18.88 18.34 7.49
C LYS A 324 -17.79 19.14 8.19
N ILE A 325 -17.40 20.28 7.62
CA ILE A 325 -16.44 21.20 8.24
C ILE A 325 -17.14 22.51 8.63
N THR A 326 -16.60 23.18 9.64
CA THR A 326 -17.11 24.50 10.07
C THR A 326 -16.11 25.56 9.64
N VAL A 327 -16.55 26.46 8.75
CA VAL A 327 -15.78 27.65 8.36
C VAL A 327 -15.99 28.71 9.46
N PRO A 328 -14.92 29.19 10.12
CA PRO A 328 -15.04 30.24 11.14
C PRO A 328 -15.40 31.59 10.52
N VAL A 329 -15.68 32.58 11.37
CA VAL A 329 -15.80 33.98 10.95
C VAL A 329 -14.52 34.39 10.23
N HIS A 330 -14.67 34.93 9.02
CA HIS A 330 -13.56 35.26 8.11
C HIS A 330 -13.89 36.55 7.36
N ALA A 331 -13.06 37.58 7.51
CA ALA A 331 -13.27 38.86 6.86
C ALA A 331 -12.85 38.80 5.39
N LEU A 332 -13.52 39.59 4.54
CA LEU A 332 -13.16 39.70 3.12
C LEU A 332 -11.73 40.21 2.98
N GLY A 333 -10.93 39.55 2.13
CA GLY A 333 -9.53 39.90 1.89
C GLY A 333 -8.53 39.25 2.87
N GLN A 334 -8.99 38.50 3.87
CA GLN A 334 -8.12 37.59 4.62
C GLN A 334 -7.76 36.39 3.74
N GLY A 335 -6.51 35.91 3.82
CA GLY A 335 -6.02 34.79 3.00
C GLY A 335 -6.75 33.46 3.27
N PRO A 336 -6.48 32.41 2.47
CA PRO A 336 -7.17 31.13 2.59
C PRO A 336 -6.98 30.48 3.96
N LEU A 337 -8.02 29.77 4.42
CA LEU A 337 -8.04 28.97 5.64
C LEU A 337 -7.75 27.51 5.33
N GLU A 338 -6.89 26.87 6.11
CA GLU A 338 -6.79 25.41 6.12
C GLU A 338 -7.62 24.83 7.28
N ILE A 339 -8.57 23.94 6.96
CA ILE A 339 -9.49 23.34 7.92
C ILE A 339 -9.41 21.82 7.81
N ALA A 340 -9.02 21.15 8.90
CA ALA A 340 -9.04 19.69 8.97
C ALA A 340 -10.47 19.16 9.11
N ALA A 341 -10.77 18.01 8.47
CA ALA A 341 -12.01 17.30 8.72
C ALA A 341 -12.08 16.86 10.20
N PRO A 342 -13.27 16.87 10.83
CA PRO A 342 -13.42 16.28 12.14
C PRO A 342 -13.14 14.78 12.08
N SER A 343 -12.63 14.23 13.18
CA SER A 343 -12.51 12.77 13.28
C SER A 343 -13.90 12.12 13.26
N PRO A 344 -14.12 11.08 12.44
CA PRO A 344 -15.41 10.38 12.35
C PRO A 344 -15.71 9.52 13.60
N VAL A 345 -14.73 9.34 14.51
CA VAL A 345 -14.90 8.55 15.74
C VAL A 345 -14.54 9.42 16.95
N ALA A 346 -15.48 9.58 17.89
CA ALA A 346 -15.23 10.26 19.15
C ALA A 346 -14.15 9.49 19.95
N GLY A 347 -13.09 10.19 20.38
CA GLY A 347 -11.95 9.56 21.07
C GLY A 347 -11.01 8.79 20.13
N ALA A 348 -10.96 9.14 18.84
CA ALA A 348 -9.99 8.55 17.92
C ALA A 348 -8.56 8.59 18.51
N PRO A 349 -7.76 7.53 18.32
CA PRO A 349 -6.40 7.47 18.84
C PRO A 349 -5.57 8.69 18.41
N ALA A 350 -4.64 9.12 19.26
CA ALA A 350 -3.64 10.10 18.88
C ALA A 350 -2.95 9.63 17.58
N GLY A 351 -2.92 10.49 16.56
CA GLY A 351 -2.39 10.16 15.23
C GLY A 351 -3.42 9.84 14.15
N PHE A 352 -4.74 9.88 14.44
CA PHE A 352 -5.76 9.78 13.38
C PHE A 352 -5.57 10.89 12.34
N GLN A 353 -5.17 10.52 11.13
CA GLN A 353 -5.02 11.45 10.01
C GLN A 353 -6.39 11.70 9.37
N ALA A 354 -6.76 12.98 9.27
CA ALA A 354 -7.96 13.44 8.59
C ALA A 354 -7.58 14.34 7.42
N PRO A 355 -8.32 14.33 6.29
CA PRO A 355 -8.01 15.22 5.18
C PRO A 355 -8.21 16.68 5.62
N SER A 356 -7.37 17.57 5.12
CA SER A 356 -7.54 19.02 5.30
C SER A 356 -8.02 19.68 4.02
N PHE A 357 -8.61 20.86 4.18
CA PHE A 357 -9.29 21.59 3.11
C PHE A 357 -8.84 23.05 3.11
N ILE A 358 -8.51 23.57 1.92
CA ILE A 358 -8.25 25.00 1.72
C ILE A 358 -9.56 25.68 1.32
N VAL A 359 -10.00 26.60 2.17
CA VAL A 359 -11.22 27.40 2.01
C VAL A 359 -10.82 28.85 1.77
N ASP A 360 -11.23 29.40 0.64
CA ASP A 360 -10.96 30.81 0.27
C ASP A 360 -12.30 31.53 0.01
N PRO A 361 -12.94 32.09 1.06
CA PRO A 361 -14.25 32.70 0.93
C PRO A 361 -14.21 33.95 0.04
N SER A 362 -15.05 33.97 -1.01
CA SER A 362 -15.20 35.14 -1.88
C SER A 362 -16.02 36.28 -1.24
N VAL A 363 -16.64 36.00 -0.09
CA VAL A 363 -17.46 36.92 0.70
C VAL A 363 -17.12 36.78 2.19
N ALA A 364 -17.40 37.81 2.99
CA ALA A 364 -17.18 37.75 4.43
C ALA A 364 -18.10 36.70 5.09
N ILE A 365 -17.51 35.83 5.93
CA ILE A 365 -18.24 34.89 6.78
C ILE A 365 -18.48 35.58 8.13
N THR A 366 -19.72 35.98 8.40
CA THR A 366 -20.07 36.79 9.59
C THR A 366 -20.47 35.96 10.81
N ALA A 367 -20.72 34.66 10.63
CA ALA A 367 -20.95 33.68 11.68
C ALA A 367 -20.43 32.30 11.23
N PRO A 368 -20.02 31.40 12.16
CA PRO A 368 -19.53 30.08 11.78
C PRO A 368 -20.52 29.34 10.87
N LYS A 369 -20.04 28.85 9.73
CA LYS A 369 -20.86 28.22 8.69
C LYS A 369 -20.44 26.78 8.47
N ALA A 370 -21.36 25.85 8.66
CA ALA A 370 -21.13 24.45 8.31
C ALA A 370 -21.28 24.22 6.80
N ILE A 371 -20.31 23.56 6.19
CA ILE A 371 -20.34 23.15 4.77
C ILE A 371 -20.02 21.67 4.64
N THR A 372 -20.49 21.07 3.55
CA THR A 372 -20.13 19.69 3.17
C THR A 372 -19.09 19.73 2.06
N VAL A 373 -17.98 19.04 2.30
CA VAL A 373 -16.87 18.90 1.35
C VAL A 373 -16.56 17.42 1.13
N THR A 374 -15.87 17.08 0.05
CA THR A 374 -15.54 15.68 -0.26
C THR A 374 -14.04 15.46 -0.41
N SER A 375 -13.58 14.26 -0.07
CA SER A 375 -12.23 13.79 -0.32
C SER A 375 -12.23 12.40 -0.94
N THR A 376 -11.18 12.06 -1.67
CA THR A 376 -10.91 10.67 -2.07
C THR A 376 -10.32 9.91 -0.89
N GLN A 377 -10.77 8.68 -0.64
CA GLN A 377 -10.13 7.71 0.24
C GLN A 377 -9.72 6.50 -0.60
N ILE A 378 -8.49 6.02 -0.43
CA ILE A 378 -8.04 4.78 -1.05
C ILE A 378 -7.88 3.75 0.06
N GLN A 379 -8.62 2.65 -0.03
CA GLN A 379 -8.35 1.46 0.78
C GLN A 379 -7.81 0.36 -0.12
N TYR A 380 -6.90 -0.45 0.38
CA TYR A 380 -6.51 -1.67 -0.30
C TYR A 380 -6.35 -2.85 0.65
N SER A 381 -6.60 -4.04 0.11
CA SER A 381 -6.24 -5.34 0.67
C SER A 381 -5.38 -6.06 -0.34
N GLN A 382 -4.15 -6.39 0.03
CA GLN A 382 -3.21 -7.14 -0.81
C GLN A 382 -2.83 -8.43 -0.12
N THR A 383 -2.88 -9.53 -0.87
CA THR A 383 -2.40 -10.84 -0.44
C THR A 383 -1.29 -11.29 -1.37
N VAL A 384 -0.12 -11.56 -0.81
CA VAL A 384 0.98 -12.26 -1.50
C VAL A 384 1.06 -13.68 -0.96
N ILE A 385 1.17 -14.66 -1.85
CA ILE A 385 1.42 -16.06 -1.47
C ILE A 385 2.91 -16.34 -1.59
N LEU A 386 3.55 -16.60 -0.47
CA LEU A 386 4.95 -17.03 -0.39
C LEU A 386 4.98 -18.55 -0.23
N ASN A 387 5.87 -19.24 -0.94
CA ASN A 387 6.11 -20.67 -0.76
C ASN A 387 7.45 -20.87 -0.05
N PHE A 388 7.43 -21.63 1.04
CA PHE A 388 8.60 -22.17 1.74
C PHE A 388 8.18 -23.27 2.71
N ALA A 389 9.10 -24.15 3.10
CA ALA A 389 8.85 -25.26 4.05
C ALA A 389 7.61 -26.12 3.69
N GLY A 390 7.37 -26.35 2.39
CA GLY A 390 6.24 -27.17 1.90
C GLY A 390 4.85 -26.54 2.00
N LEU A 391 4.75 -25.29 2.46
CA LEU A 391 3.49 -24.56 2.61
C LEU A 391 3.45 -23.31 1.74
N SER A 392 2.23 -22.88 1.44
CA SER A 392 1.89 -21.57 0.92
C SER A 392 1.44 -20.69 2.08
N TRP A 393 2.06 -19.52 2.21
CA TRP A 393 1.92 -18.60 3.33
C TRP A 393 1.29 -17.29 2.83
N PRO A 394 0.02 -17.02 3.17
CA PRO A 394 -0.60 -15.74 2.89
C PRO A 394 0.06 -14.62 3.70
N HIS A 395 0.60 -13.63 2.99
CA HIS A 395 1.09 -12.37 3.51
C HIS A 395 0.06 -11.30 3.16
N VAL A 396 -0.64 -10.78 4.17
CA VAL A 396 -1.73 -9.83 3.98
C VAL A 396 -1.32 -8.45 4.49
N SER A 397 -1.43 -7.46 3.62
CA SER A 397 -1.23 -6.05 3.93
C SER A 397 -2.50 -5.27 3.60
N VAL A 398 -2.95 -4.43 4.53
CA VAL A 398 -4.14 -3.59 4.38
C VAL A 398 -3.82 -2.16 4.79
N ALA A 399 -4.38 -1.17 4.11
CA ALA A 399 -4.26 0.24 4.52
C ALA A 399 -5.46 1.08 4.13
N THR A 400 -5.69 2.16 4.89
CA THR A 400 -6.62 3.24 4.53
C THR A 400 -5.84 4.53 4.38
N LEU A 401 -5.88 5.11 3.18
CA LEU A 401 -5.11 6.28 2.80
C LEU A 401 -6.02 7.44 2.45
N ILE A 402 -5.60 8.64 2.82
CA ILE A 402 -6.24 9.92 2.54
C ILE A 402 -5.25 10.86 1.83
N PRO A 403 -5.71 11.94 1.18
CA PRO A 403 -4.82 12.92 0.57
C PRO A 403 -3.95 13.56 1.66
N LYS A 404 -2.65 13.63 1.40
CA LYS A 404 -1.68 14.32 2.26
C LYS A 404 -1.84 15.83 2.15
N ASP A 405 -2.00 16.31 0.93
CA ASP A 405 -2.07 17.74 0.66
C ASP A 405 -3.50 18.26 0.83
N PRO A 406 -3.67 19.50 1.32
CA PRO A 406 -4.99 20.10 1.52
C PRO A 406 -5.79 20.20 0.22
N ILE A 407 -7.08 19.85 0.28
CA ILE A 407 -7.99 19.87 -0.88
C ILE A 407 -8.64 21.24 -1.02
N LYS A 408 -8.50 21.89 -2.18
CA LYS A 408 -9.15 23.16 -2.45
C LYS A 408 -10.67 23.00 -2.51
N VAL A 409 -11.39 23.79 -1.72
CA VAL A 409 -12.84 23.86 -1.72
C VAL A 409 -13.29 24.86 -2.78
N SER A 410 -14.31 24.49 -3.58
CA SER A 410 -14.88 25.39 -4.57
C SER A 410 -15.45 26.65 -3.91
N SER A 411 -15.18 27.82 -4.49
CA SER A 411 -15.72 29.10 -4.03
C SER A 411 -17.25 29.17 -4.11
N THR A 412 -17.90 28.28 -4.86
CA THR A 412 -19.36 28.17 -4.93
C THR A 412 -19.98 27.47 -3.70
N VAL A 413 -19.17 26.78 -2.89
CA VAL A 413 -19.61 26.05 -1.69
C VAL A 413 -19.53 26.93 -0.43
N VAL A 414 -18.67 27.96 -0.47
CA VAL A 414 -18.24 28.75 0.69
C VAL A 414 -18.90 30.11 0.71
#